data_AF-A0A4Q3WK98-F1
#
_entry.id   AF-A0A4Q3WK98-F1
#
_cell.length_a   1.000
_cell.length_b   1.000
_cell.length_c   1.000
_cell.angle_alpha   90.00
_cell.angle_beta   90.00
_cell.angle_gamma   90.00
#
_symmetry.space_group_name_H-M   'P 1'
#
loop_
_entity.id
_entity.type
_entity.pdbx_description
1 polymer ?
#
loop_
_entity_poly.entity_id
_entity_poly.type
_entity_poly.pdbx_seq_one_letter_code
_entity_poly.pdbx_strand_id
1 'polypeptide(L)' 'MTAYLMQIYIARPDQTHGPYTIAETNAYLATGHLSLQDLAWFEGCVD' A
#
# COMPACT_ATOMS: atom_id res chain seq x y z
N MET A 1 11.88 -9.39 20.02
CA MET A 1 10.78 -9.71 19.09
C MET A 1 10.57 -8.50 18.21
N THR A 2 11.02 -8.53 16.96
CA THR A 2 10.77 -7.44 16.02
C THR A 2 9.36 -7.66 15.45
N ALA A 3 8.41 -6.77 15.76
CA ALA A 3 7.13 -6.77 15.06
C ALA A 3 7.40 -6.33 13.62
N TYR A 4 7.08 -7.16 12.63
CA TYR A 4 7.16 -6.76 11.23
C TYR A 4 5.99 -5.82 10.96
N LEU A 5 6.28 -4.53 10.73
CA LEU A 5 5.27 -3.56 10.35
C LEU A 5 4.88 -3.84 8.90
N MET A 6 3.59 -4.07 8.65
CA MET A 6 3.06 -4.31 7.31
C MET A 6 3.36 -3.13 6.39
N GLN A 7 3.94 -3.44 5.23
CA GLN A 7 4.38 -2.51 4.20
C GLN A 7 3.57 -2.76 2.92
N ILE A 8 2.82 -1.76 2.47
CA ILE A 8 1.90 -1.86 1.34
C ILE A 8 2.50 -1.14 0.13
N TYR A 9 2.69 -1.88 -0.96
CA TYR A 9 3.10 -1.36 -2.25
C TYR A 9 1.87 -1.14 -3.12
N ILE A 10 1.82 -0.01 -3.82
CA ILE A 10 0.72 0.32 -4.72
C ILE A 10 1.23 0.34 -6.16
N ALA A 11 0.63 -0.47 -7.02
CA ALA A 11 0.97 -0.56 -8.44
C ALA A 11 -0.08 0.14 -9.30
N ARG A 12 0.42 0.98 -10.22
CA ARG A 12 -0.30 1.58 -11.35
C ARG A 12 0.43 1.20 -12.64
N PRO A 13 -0.20 1.31 -13.82
CA PRO A 13 0.34 0.76 -15.07
C PRO A 13 1.82 1.04 -15.32
N ASP A 14 2.29 2.25 -14.99
CA ASP A 14 3.65 2.69 -15.27
C ASP A 14 4.50 2.96 -14.02
N GLN A 15 3.97 2.74 -12.81
CA GLN A 15 4.64 3.15 -11.58
C GLN A 15 4.26 2.32 -10.35
N THR A 16 5.23 2.11 -9.46
CA THR A 16 5.00 1.55 -8.12
C THR A 16 5.27 2.63 -7.08
N HIS A 17 4.38 2.75 -6.11
CA HIS A 17 4.47 3.67 -4.98
C HIS A 17 4.64 2.90 -3.67
N GLY A 18 5.22 3.58 -2.67
CA GLY A 18 5.47 3.01 -1.35
C GLY A 18 6.85 2.35 -1.20
N PRO A 19 7.03 1.46 -0.21
CA PRO A 19 5.97 0.93 0.63
C PRO A 19 5.42 1.96 1.61
N TYR A 20 4.13 1.86 1.89
CA TYR A 20 3.44 2.67 2.88
C TYR A 20 3.03 1.82 4.08
N THR A 21 3.02 2.44 5.26
CA THR A 21 2.31 1.88 6.40
C THR A 21 0.80 1.87 6.15
N ILE A 22 0.06 1.11 6.97
CA ILE A 22 -1.41 1.14 6.97
C ILE A 22 -1.94 2.56 7.21
N ALA A 23 -1.31 3.32 8.12
CA ALA A 23 -1.72 4.68 8.47
C ALA A 23 -1.59 5.64 7.28
N GLU A 24 -0.46 5.58 6.56
CA GLU A 24 -0.23 6.38 5.36
C GLU A 24 -1.17 5.99 4.23
N THR A 25 -1.37 4.68 4.01
CA THR A 25 -2.30 4.18 2.99
C THR A 25 -3.72 4.70 3.23
N ASN A 26 -4.20 4.65 4.48
CA ASN A 26 -5.51 5.20 4.86
C ASN A 26 -5.57 6.72 4.65
N ALA A 27 -4.53 7.46 5.01
CA ALA A 27 -4.47 8.90 4.79
C ALA A 27 -4.50 9.26 3.29
N TYR A 28 -3.81 8.49 2.45
CA TYR A 28 -3.82 8.71 1.00
C TYR A 28 -5.11 8.29 0.32
N LEU A 29 -5.79 7.25 0.81
CA LEU A 29 -7.16 6.94 0.38
C LEU A 29 -8.12 8.07 0.76
N ALA A 30 -8.03 8.59 1.99
CA ALA A 30 -8.92 9.65 2.48
C ALA A 30 -8.75 10.97 1.71
N THR A 31 -7.54 11.25 1.22
CA THR A 31 -7.22 12.45 0.42
C THR A 31 -7.38 12.25 -1.09
N GLY A 32 -7.67 11.03 -1.53
CA GLY A 32 -7.81 10.67 -2.95
C GLY A 32 -6.49 10.59 -3.72
N HIS A 33 -5.35 10.61 -3.03
CA HIS A 33 -4.05 10.38 -3.64
C HIS A 33 -3.88 8.91 -4.08
N LEU A 34 -4.46 7.99 -3.32
CA LEU A 34 -4.67 6.59 -3.71
C LEU A 34 -6.13 6.35 -4.09
N SER A 35 -6.34 5.41 -5.01
CA SER A 35 -7.64 4.96 -5.48
C SER A 35 -7.89 3.52 -5.01
N LEU A 36 -9.14 3.18 -4.70
CA LEU A 36 -9.54 1.79 -4.42
C LEU A 36 -9.38 0.86 -5.64
N GLN A 37 -9.17 1.42 -6.83
CA GLN A 37 -8.89 0.68 -8.06
C GLN A 37 -7.39 0.43 -8.26
N ASP A 38 -6.53 1.04 -7.45
CA ASP A 38 -5.10 0.76 -7.53
C ASP A 38 -4.82 -0.67 -7.05
N LEU A 39 -3.91 -1.37 -7.72
CA LEU A 39 -3.47 -2.68 -7.27
C LEU A 39 -2.56 -2.50 -6.04
N ALA A 40 -2.76 -3.33 -5.02
CA ALA A 40 -1.97 -3.27 -3.81
C ALA A 40 -1.43 -4.65 -3.46
N TRP A 41 -0.20 -4.69 -2.95
CA TRP A 41 0.43 -5.91 -2.46
C TRP A 41 1.23 -5.61 -1.18
N PHE A 42 1.32 -6.59 -0.29
CA PHE A 42 2.17 -6.55 0.90
C PHE A 42 2.85 -7.91 1.08
N GLU A 43 3.96 -7.95 1.81
CA GLU A 43 4.68 -9.20 2.05
C GLU A 43 3.80 -10.25 2.74
N GLY A 44 3.69 -11.44 2.14
CA GLY A 44 2.81 -12.51 2.62
C GLY A 44 1.37 -12.45 2.07
N CYS A 45 1.04 -11.46 1.23
CA CYS A 45 -0.17 -11.48 0.44
C CYS A 45 -0.07 -12.60 -0.61
N VAL A 46 -0.86 -13.66 -0.39
CA VAL A 46 -1.03 -14.79 -1.31
C VAL A 46 -2.22 -14.54 -2.22
N ASP A 47 -2.13 -15.05 -3.45
CA ASP A 47 -3.21 -15.05 -4.46
C ASP A 47 -4.36 -15.99 -4.04
#